data_AF-A0A817XES3-F1
#
_entry.id   AF-A0A817XES3-F1
#
_cell.length_a   1.000
_cell.length_b   1.000
_cell.length_c   1.000
_cell.angle_alpha   90.00
_cell.angle_beta   90.00
_cell.angle_gamma   90.00
#
_symmetry.space_group_name_H-M   'P 1'
#
loop_
_entity.id
_entity.type
_entity.pdbx_description
1 polymer ?
#
loop_
_entity_poly.entity_id
_entity_poly.type
_entity_poly.pdbx_seq_one_letter_code
_entity_poly.pdbx_strand_id
1 'polypeptide(L)'
;MICEPGDIHIVDRGFRDVADTFEDLGFDVKMPGFLRKGAKQLDIEQANETRMITKTRWVVESFHSQFKKWRFFSERISQDFLLNIDILVKTLAGSLNKYKPRIYYGKSTEDFTLANKMFLLKDRTSNLEQLISNGDFSLRKNWKNILDIDFDIDFPFLTLDFLRDYTCGIYQIKQSPTYAKAHLYDNDGEFQFQVSSSDDSFLRCRLHSKHSSTTLYFLCIQFDKSDSNDPIKDHYCQCKCGVRQLGCCSHIATMLWYLGYARHIAWSPPARTDRYREKFL
;
A
#
# COMPACT_ATOMS: atom_id res chain seq x y z
N MET A 1 -20.58 4.25 27.46
CA MET A 1 -19.24 4.85 27.32
C MET A 1 -18.74 4.43 25.95
N ILE A 2 -18.15 5.31 25.14
CA ILE A 2 -17.71 4.96 23.77
C ILE A 2 -16.34 4.25 23.79
N CYS A 3 -15.56 4.43 24.85
CA CYS A 3 -14.26 3.81 25.07
C CYS A 3 -14.32 3.01 26.39
N GLU A 4 -13.75 1.81 26.41
CA GLU A 4 -13.63 0.92 27.56
C GLU A 4 -12.16 0.71 27.95
N PRO A 5 -11.86 0.42 29.23
CA PRO A 5 -10.49 0.08 29.64
C PRO A 5 -9.94 -1.10 28.81
N GLY A 6 -8.77 -0.90 28.20
CA GLY A 6 -8.13 -1.89 27.32
C GLY A 6 -8.41 -1.71 25.83
N ASP A 7 -9.22 -0.72 25.44
CA ASP A 7 -9.39 -0.36 24.02
C ASP A 7 -8.10 0.18 23.40
N ILE A 8 -7.87 -0.19 22.13
CA ILE A 8 -6.78 0.34 21.30
C ILE A 8 -7.34 1.48 20.43
N HIS A 9 -6.78 2.67 20.61
CA HIS A 9 -7.18 3.90 19.92
C HIS A 9 -6.34 4.12 18.66
N ILE A 10 -6.92 3.80 17.51
CA ILE A 10 -6.27 4.04 16.22
C ILE A 10 -6.56 5.47 15.74
N VAL A 11 -5.51 6.29 15.64
CA VAL A 11 -5.61 7.71 15.25
C VAL A 11 -4.81 8.01 13.97
N ASP A 12 -5.16 9.11 13.31
CA ASP A 12 -4.39 9.61 12.18
C ASP A 12 -3.14 10.37 12.64
N ARG A 13 -2.14 10.52 11.77
CA ARG A 13 -0.91 11.26 12.07
C ARG A 13 -1.13 12.71 12.49
N GLY A 14 -2.26 13.32 12.12
CA GLY A 14 -2.63 14.67 12.57
C GLY A 14 -2.86 14.80 14.08
N PHE A 15 -3.06 13.69 14.79
CA PHE A 15 -3.26 13.66 16.25
C PHE A 15 -1.94 13.56 17.04
N ARG A 16 -0.80 13.66 16.35
CA ARG A 16 0.53 13.52 16.97
C ARG A 16 0.76 14.44 18.16
N ASP A 17 0.23 15.66 18.14
CA ASP A 17 0.51 16.67 19.18
C ASP A 17 -0.34 16.47 20.43
N VAL A 18 -1.31 15.55 20.39
CA VAL A 18 -2.17 15.19 21.53
C VAL A 18 -1.98 13.74 21.96
N ALA A 19 -1.14 12.96 21.28
CA ALA A 19 -0.94 11.54 21.53
C ALA A 19 -0.52 11.27 22.98
N ASP A 20 0.50 11.99 23.45
CA ASP A 20 1.02 11.90 24.81
C ASP A 20 -0.09 12.15 25.86
N THR A 21 -1.00 13.10 25.59
CA THR A 21 -2.14 13.37 26.48
C THR A 21 -3.10 12.19 26.57
N PHE A 22 -3.34 11.46 25.47
CA PHE A 22 -4.17 10.25 25.52
C PHE A 22 -3.47 9.12 26.26
N GLU A 23 -2.16 8.96 26.09
CA GLU A 23 -1.36 7.97 26.81
C GLU A 23 -1.32 8.26 28.32
N ASP A 24 -1.17 9.54 28.72
CA ASP A 24 -1.25 9.98 30.11
C ASP A 24 -2.62 9.71 30.76
N LEU A 25 -3.68 9.69 29.95
CA LEU A 25 -5.04 9.32 30.36
C LEU A 25 -5.26 7.80 30.42
N GLY A 26 -4.23 7.00 30.11
CA GLY A 26 -4.26 5.53 30.18
C GLY A 26 -4.78 4.83 28.92
N PHE A 27 -4.87 5.53 27.79
CA PHE A 27 -5.30 4.95 26.51
C PHE A 27 -4.11 4.42 25.70
N ASP A 28 -4.25 3.23 25.09
CA ASP A 28 -3.27 2.73 24.11
C ASP A 28 -3.52 3.39 22.75
N VAL A 29 -2.65 4.30 22.34
CA VAL A 29 -2.78 5.03 21.07
C VAL A 29 -1.86 4.46 20.01
N LYS A 30 -2.46 4.11 18.87
CA LYS A 30 -1.74 3.59 17.70
C LYS A 30 -1.90 4.52 16.51
N MET A 31 -0.77 4.87 15.87
CA MET A 31 -0.77 5.70 14.67
C MET A 31 0.28 5.28 13.62
N PRO A 32 0.08 5.61 12.34
CA PRO A 32 1.03 5.25 11.29
C PRO A 32 2.44 5.83 11.56
N GLY A 33 3.47 4.99 11.52
CA GLY A 33 4.83 5.36 11.93
C GLY A 33 5.45 6.55 11.18
N PHE A 34 6.28 7.30 11.90
CA PHE A 34 7.07 8.42 11.38
C PHE A 34 8.47 7.97 11.02
N LEU A 35 9.05 8.58 9.99
CA LEU A 35 10.47 8.38 9.74
C LEU A 35 11.27 9.11 10.81
N ARG A 36 12.26 8.44 11.40
CA ARG A 36 13.26 9.09 12.24
C ARG A 36 14.03 10.12 11.40
N LYS A 37 14.55 11.16 12.05
CA LYS A 37 15.35 12.19 11.37
C LYS A 37 16.53 11.53 10.66
N GLY A 38 16.66 11.78 9.36
CA GLY A 38 17.71 11.20 8.51
C GLY A 38 17.42 9.80 7.96
N ALA A 39 16.37 9.12 8.42
CA ALA A 39 15.99 7.81 7.88
C ALA A 39 15.22 7.95 6.55
N LYS A 40 15.52 7.07 5.60
CA LYS A 40 14.82 6.99 4.30
C LYS A 40 13.62 6.04 4.35
N GLN A 41 13.66 5.04 5.22
CA GLN A 41 12.65 3.98 5.34
C GLN A 41 12.34 3.71 6.82
N LEU A 42 11.15 3.16 7.05
CA LEU A 42 10.81 2.50 8.32
C LEU A 42 11.54 1.15 8.37
N ASP A 43 11.84 0.66 9.57
CA ASP A 43 12.24 -0.74 9.75
C ASP A 43 11.04 -1.69 9.50
N ILE A 44 11.31 -3.00 9.42
CA ILE A 44 10.30 -4.01 9.10
C ILE A 44 9.15 -3.98 10.11
N GLU A 45 9.46 -3.90 11.40
CA GLU A 45 8.48 -3.89 12.49
C GLU A 45 7.56 -2.66 12.39
N GLN A 46 8.13 -1.46 12.29
CA GLN A 46 7.37 -0.21 12.13
C GLN A 46 6.57 -0.17 10.84
N ALA A 47 7.11 -0.71 9.74
CA ALA A 47 6.42 -0.76 8.47
C ALA A 47 5.22 -1.72 8.51
N ASN A 48 5.37 -2.86 9.20
CA ASN A 48 4.30 -3.83 9.46
C ASN A 48 3.24 -3.23 10.40
N GLU A 49 3.61 -2.65 11.54
CA GLU A 49 2.67 -1.99 12.45
C GLU A 49 1.90 -0.88 11.74
N THR A 50 2.60 -0.04 10.95
CA THR A 50 1.97 0.97 10.10
C THR A 50 0.92 0.37 9.15
N ARG A 51 1.18 -0.82 8.59
CA ARG A 51 0.22 -1.49 7.70
C ARG A 51 -1.01 -1.99 8.46
N MET A 52 -0.84 -2.56 9.65
CA MET A 52 -1.94 -2.99 10.52
C MET A 52 -2.85 -1.82 10.84
N ILE A 53 -2.26 -0.71 11.30
CA ILE A 53 -2.98 0.52 11.64
C ILE A 53 -3.74 1.05 10.43
N THR A 54 -3.07 1.17 9.27
CA THR A 54 -3.72 1.67 8.04
C THR A 54 -4.77 0.72 7.47
N LYS A 55 -4.69 -0.59 7.74
CA LYS A 55 -5.75 -1.54 7.37
C LYS A 55 -7.05 -1.22 8.09
N THR A 56 -6.99 -1.00 9.40
CA THR A 56 -8.16 -0.68 10.23
C THR A 56 -8.65 0.75 9.97
N ARG A 57 -7.71 1.70 9.75
CA ARG A 57 -8.02 3.10 9.46
C ARG A 57 -8.92 3.29 8.24
N TRP A 58 -8.88 2.37 7.26
CA TRP A 58 -9.76 2.42 6.08
C TRP A 58 -11.25 2.51 6.44
N VAL A 59 -11.69 1.82 7.50
CA VAL A 59 -13.09 1.88 7.96
C VAL A 59 -13.42 3.31 8.40
N VAL A 60 -12.56 3.90 9.23
CA VAL A 60 -12.70 5.29 9.72
C VAL A 60 -12.69 6.29 8.56
N GLU A 61 -11.75 6.17 7.62
CA GLU A 61 -11.70 7.00 6.41
C GLU A 61 -12.98 6.90 5.58
N SER A 62 -13.55 5.71 5.47
CA SER A 62 -14.77 5.47 4.71
C SER A 62 -15.98 6.16 5.36
N PHE A 63 -16.07 6.16 6.69
CA PHE A 63 -17.07 6.96 7.41
C PHE A 63 -16.85 8.46 7.24
N HIS A 64 -15.63 8.96 7.45
CA HIS A 64 -15.29 10.37 7.26
C HIS A 64 -15.55 10.86 5.82
N SER A 65 -15.40 10.00 4.81
CA SER A 65 -15.71 10.34 3.42
C SER A 65 -17.18 10.74 3.21
N GLN A 66 -18.11 10.25 4.05
CA GLN A 66 -19.53 10.63 3.98
C GLN A 66 -19.75 12.08 4.44
N PHE A 67 -19.00 12.54 5.44
CA PHE A 67 -19.05 13.94 5.89
C PHE A 67 -18.58 14.86 4.77
N LYS A 68 -17.49 14.51 4.08
CA LYS A 68 -16.93 15.28 2.96
C LYS A 68 -17.85 15.39 1.73
N LYS A 69 -19.01 14.72 1.70
CA LYS A 69 -20.03 14.93 0.65
C LYS A 69 -20.89 16.18 0.91
N TRP A 70 -20.84 16.73 2.12
CA TRP A 70 -21.56 17.93 2.50
C TRP A 70 -20.62 19.13 2.38
N ARG A 71 -21.02 20.14 1.61
CA ARG A 71 -20.19 21.32 1.31
C ARG A 71 -19.57 21.95 2.55
N PHE A 72 -20.35 22.03 3.64
CA PHE A 72 -19.90 22.58 4.91
C PHE A 72 -18.66 21.85 5.48
N PHE A 73 -18.62 20.52 5.37
CA PHE A 73 -17.54 19.68 5.92
C PHE A 73 -16.44 19.33 4.90
N SER A 74 -16.64 19.66 3.61
CA SER A 74 -15.63 19.43 2.58
C SER A 74 -14.60 20.55 2.47
N GLU A 75 -14.95 21.74 2.98
CA GLU A 75 -14.17 22.96 2.85
C GLU A 75 -13.62 23.43 4.20
N ARG A 76 -12.98 24.61 4.22
CA ARG A 76 -12.56 25.25 5.46
C ARG A 76 -13.79 25.78 6.20
N ILE A 77 -13.99 25.32 7.42
CA ILE A 77 -15.09 25.75 8.28
C ILE A 77 -14.76 27.15 8.84
N SER A 78 -15.69 28.11 8.72
CA SER A 78 -15.51 29.43 9.33
C SER A 78 -15.36 29.32 10.85
N GLN A 79 -14.50 30.16 11.43
CA GLN A 79 -14.32 30.27 12.87
C GLN A 79 -15.62 30.57 13.62
N ASP A 80 -16.58 31.22 12.96
CA ASP A 80 -17.91 31.50 13.54
C ASP A 80 -18.68 30.23 13.96
N PHE A 81 -18.36 29.09 13.35
CA PHE A 81 -19.01 27.82 13.65
C PHE A 81 -18.29 27.00 14.73
N LEU A 82 -17.18 27.47 15.32
CA LEU A 82 -16.43 26.70 16.32
C LEU A 82 -17.29 26.26 17.51
N LEU A 83 -18.16 27.14 18.02
CA LEU A 83 -19.05 26.82 19.14
C LEU A 83 -20.17 25.83 18.77
N ASN A 84 -20.49 25.74 17.47
CA ASN A 84 -21.59 24.90 16.96
C ASN A 84 -21.08 23.67 16.19
N ILE A 85 -19.76 23.50 16.04
CA ILE A 85 -19.21 22.43 15.20
C ILE A 85 -19.55 21.06 15.77
N ASP A 86 -19.62 20.94 17.09
CA ASP A 86 -19.95 19.69 17.77
C ASP A 86 -21.39 19.25 17.46
N ILE A 87 -22.36 20.16 17.54
CA ILE A 87 -23.79 19.87 17.30
C ILE A 87 -24.04 19.61 15.81
N LEU A 88 -23.32 20.30 14.92
CA LEU A 88 -23.40 20.06 13.48
C LEU A 88 -22.83 18.67 13.13
N VAL A 89 -21.67 18.30 13.68
CA VAL A 89 -21.08 16.97 13.48
C VAL A 89 -21.98 15.87 14.03
N LYS A 90 -22.49 16.02 15.26
CA LYS A 90 -23.40 15.03 15.90
C LYS A 90 -24.71 14.88 15.12
N THR A 91 -25.32 15.98 14.69
CA THR A 91 -26.56 15.97 13.90
C THR A 91 -26.36 15.24 12.57
N LEU A 92 -25.27 15.55 11.86
CA LEU A 92 -24.97 14.86 10.61
C LEU A 92 -24.63 13.37 10.84
N ALA A 93 -23.84 13.06 11.87
CA ALA A 93 -23.52 11.67 12.22
C ALA A 93 -24.79 10.86 12.51
N GLY A 94 -25.72 11.41 13.31
CA GLY A 94 -27.01 10.77 13.60
C GLY A 94 -27.86 10.57 12.34
N SER A 95 -27.88 11.56 11.45
CA SER A 95 -28.58 11.47 10.17
C SER A 95 -27.98 10.39 9.27
N LEU A 96 -26.65 10.33 9.15
CA LEU A 96 -25.95 9.29 8.40
C LEU A 96 -26.24 7.91 8.98
N ASN A 97 -26.17 7.75 10.31
CA ASN A 97 -26.44 6.48 10.98
C ASN A 97 -27.89 6.00 10.80
N LYS A 98 -28.86 6.92 10.70
CA LYS A 98 -30.28 6.59 10.51
C LYS A 98 -30.62 6.24 9.06
N TYR A 99 -30.08 7.00 8.11
CA TYR A 99 -30.54 6.96 6.71
C TYR A 99 -29.56 6.30 5.73
N LYS A 100 -28.30 6.09 6.10
CA LYS A 100 -27.33 5.39 5.25
C LYS A 100 -27.16 3.94 5.70
N PRO A 101 -26.99 3.00 4.76
CA PRO A 101 -26.52 1.66 5.08
C PRO A 101 -25.21 1.71 5.87
N ARG A 102 -25.00 0.74 6.75
CA ARG A 102 -23.70 0.59 7.42
C ARG A 102 -22.63 0.33 6.37
N ILE A 103 -21.54 1.10 6.46
CA ILE A 103 -20.41 1.01 5.52
C ILE A 103 -19.63 -0.28 5.74
N TYR A 104 -19.58 -0.74 6.99
CA TYR A 104 -18.85 -1.92 7.42
C TYR A 104 -19.67 -2.65 8.48
N TYR A 105 -19.88 -3.94 8.26
CA TYR A 105 -20.63 -4.78 9.19
C TYR A 105 -19.73 -5.42 10.24
N GLY A 106 -18.41 -5.45 10.01
CA GLY A 106 -17.42 -6.08 10.89
C GLY A 106 -17.64 -7.58 11.05
N LYS A 107 -16.59 -8.29 11.50
CA LYS A 107 -16.67 -9.70 11.89
C LYS A 107 -17.13 -10.64 10.77
N SER A 108 -16.80 -10.33 9.51
CA SER A 108 -16.93 -11.31 8.44
C SER A 108 -15.86 -12.40 8.57
N THR A 109 -16.13 -13.59 8.06
CA THR A 109 -15.13 -14.67 8.00
C THR A 109 -13.92 -14.23 7.18
N GLU A 110 -14.13 -13.42 6.15
CA GLU A 110 -13.05 -12.85 5.35
C GLU A 110 -12.16 -11.90 6.16
N ASP A 111 -12.75 -11.01 6.98
CA ASP A 111 -11.98 -10.08 7.82
C ASP A 111 -11.14 -10.83 8.86
N PHE A 112 -11.69 -11.88 9.47
CA PHE A 112 -10.99 -12.71 10.45
C PHE A 112 -9.84 -13.49 9.79
N THR A 113 -10.09 -14.08 8.61
CA THR A 113 -9.08 -14.79 7.84
C THR A 113 -7.93 -13.87 7.43
N LEU A 114 -8.26 -12.67 6.94
CA LEU A 114 -7.27 -11.67 6.56
C LEU A 114 -6.49 -11.15 7.78
N ALA A 115 -7.15 -10.90 8.91
CA ALA A 115 -6.48 -10.48 10.14
C ALA A 115 -5.48 -11.54 10.61
N ASN A 116 -5.88 -12.81 10.68
CA ASN A 116 -4.99 -13.92 11.05
C ASN A 116 -3.79 -14.02 10.11
N LYS A 117 -4.04 -13.91 8.80
CA LYS A 117 -2.96 -13.88 7.80
C LYS A 117 -1.99 -12.73 8.07
N MET A 118 -2.51 -11.53 8.35
CA MET A 118 -1.66 -10.38 8.67
C MET A 118 -0.89 -10.58 9.98
N PHE A 119 -1.43 -11.26 10.98
CA PHE A 119 -0.67 -11.59 12.18
C PHE A 119 0.48 -12.58 11.88
N LEU A 120 0.22 -13.62 11.08
CA LEU A 120 1.26 -14.58 10.68
C LEU A 120 2.38 -13.93 9.86
N LEU A 121 2.03 -13.04 8.94
CA LEU A 121 3.01 -12.35 8.09
C LEU A 121 3.80 -11.26 8.84
N LYS A 122 3.34 -10.80 10.01
CA LYS A 122 3.97 -9.70 10.75
C LYS A 122 5.39 -10.06 11.18
N ASP A 123 5.59 -11.33 11.52
CA ASP A 123 6.83 -11.86 12.06
C ASP A 123 7.69 -12.55 10.99
N ARG A 124 7.28 -12.47 9.72
CA ARG A 124 8.06 -13.00 8.58
C ARG A 124 9.38 -12.25 8.45
N THR A 125 10.46 -12.99 8.31
CA THR A 125 11.77 -12.44 7.95
C THR A 125 11.89 -12.27 6.43
N SER A 126 12.54 -11.19 6.00
CA SER A 126 12.87 -10.96 4.59
C SER A 126 14.34 -11.25 4.37
N ASN A 127 14.63 -12.30 3.59
CA ASN A 127 16.00 -12.60 3.18
C ASN A 127 16.48 -11.56 2.17
N LEU A 128 15.57 -11.03 1.35
CA LEU A 128 15.89 -10.04 0.32
C LEU A 128 16.31 -8.69 0.93
N GLU A 129 15.66 -8.26 2.00
CA GLU A 129 16.08 -7.05 2.74
C GLU A 129 17.50 -7.22 3.29
N GLN A 130 17.81 -8.37 3.91
CA GLN A 130 19.15 -8.66 4.42
C GLN A 130 20.21 -8.65 3.32
N LEU A 131 19.93 -9.30 2.19
CA LEU A 131 20.85 -9.34 1.04
C LEU A 131 21.08 -7.93 0.47
N ILE A 132 20.06 -7.07 0.42
CA ILE A 132 20.20 -5.70 -0.06
C ILE A 132 21.01 -4.86 0.93
N SER A 133 20.73 -4.98 2.23
CA SER A 133 21.44 -4.28 3.31
C SER A 133 22.91 -4.69 3.41
N ASN A 134 23.24 -5.95 3.13
CA ASN A 134 24.62 -6.46 3.06
C ASN A 134 25.37 -6.01 1.79
N GLY A 135 24.69 -5.35 0.85
CA GLY A 135 25.28 -4.92 -0.42
C GLY A 135 25.40 -6.05 -1.45
N ASP A 136 24.79 -7.22 -1.19
CA ASP A 136 24.81 -8.35 -2.13
C ASP A 136 24.01 -8.05 -3.40
N PHE A 137 23.13 -7.06 -3.41
CA PHE A 137 22.40 -6.60 -4.60
C PHE A 137 23.01 -5.34 -5.24
N SER A 138 24.24 -4.99 -4.86
CA SER A 138 25.03 -3.87 -5.40
C SER A 138 25.10 -3.85 -6.93
N LEU A 139 25.29 -2.64 -7.48
CA LEU A 139 25.49 -2.32 -8.91
C LEU A 139 26.60 -3.14 -9.60
N ARG A 140 27.43 -3.86 -8.85
CA ARG A 140 28.56 -4.67 -9.33
C ARG A 140 28.23 -6.14 -9.66
N LYS A 141 27.01 -6.63 -9.38
CA LYS A 141 26.57 -7.94 -9.90
C LYS A 141 26.04 -7.79 -11.33
N ASN A 142 26.25 -8.79 -12.18
CA ASN A 142 25.84 -8.74 -13.59
C ASN A 142 24.30 -8.79 -13.70
N TRP A 143 23.67 -7.68 -14.04
CA TRP A 143 22.23 -7.60 -14.33
C TRP A 143 22.02 -7.45 -15.82
N LYS A 144 21.06 -8.19 -16.37
CA LYS A 144 20.72 -8.11 -17.80
C LYS A 144 19.40 -7.36 -17.94
N ASN A 145 19.35 -6.35 -18.81
CA ASN A 145 18.08 -5.75 -19.20
C ASN A 145 17.27 -6.78 -19.97
N ILE A 146 15.97 -6.78 -19.74
CA ILE A 146 15.06 -7.69 -20.44
C ILE A 146 14.82 -7.24 -21.88
N LEU A 147 14.92 -5.93 -22.17
CA LEU A 147 14.68 -5.36 -23.49
C LEU A 147 15.83 -5.62 -24.50
N ASP A 148 17.01 -6.02 -24.02
CA ASP A 148 18.19 -6.21 -24.89
C ASP A 148 18.21 -7.57 -25.58
N ILE A 149 17.24 -8.46 -25.31
CA ILE A 149 17.17 -9.81 -25.88
C ILE A 149 15.69 -10.18 -26.04
N ASP A 150 15.34 -11.01 -27.04
CA ASP A 150 14.06 -11.73 -27.17
C ASP A 150 13.78 -12.68 -25.96
N PHE A 151 13.97 -12.20 -24.74
CA PHE A 151 13.67 -12.89 -23.50
C PHE A 151 12.22 -12.61 -23.12
N ASP A 152 11.36 -13.57 -23.44
CA ASP A 152 10.15 -13.76 -22.66
C ASP A 152 10.59 -14.00 -21.20
N ILE A 153 10.34 -13.05 -20.31
CA ILE A 153 10.59 -13.30 -18.89
C ILE A 153 9.61 -14.39 -18.51
N ASP A 154 10.13 -15.59 -18.25
CA ASP A 154 9.39 -16.67 -17.64
C ASP A 154 9.01 -16.27 -16.21
N PHE A 155 7.92 -15.51 -16.12
CA PHE A 155 7.38 -14.95 -14.89
C PHE A 155 5.97 -15.53 -14.70
N PRO A 156 5.64 -15.97 -13.48
CA PRO A 156 4.38 -16.66 -13.24
C PRO A 156 3.19 -15.74 -13.48
N PHE A 157 2.12 -16.30 -14.06
CA PHE A 157 0.83 -15.64 -14.13
C PHE A 157 0.26 -15.49 -12.71
N LEU A 158 -0.09 -14.26 -12.35
CA LEU A 158 -0.65 -13.89 -11.06
C LEU A 158 -2.11 -13.49 -11.25
N THR A 159 -3.04 -14.28 -10.71
CA THR A 159 -4.46 -13.92 -10.73
C THR A 159 -4.72 -12.65 -9.90
N LEU A 160 -5.81 -11.93 -10.19
CA LEU A 160 -6.21 -10.79 -9.36
C LEU A 160 -6.46 -11.19 -7.92
N ASP A 161 -6.95 -12.41 -7.67
CA ASP A 161 -7.19 -12.90 -6.32
C ASP A 161 -5.89 -13.18 -5.58
N PHE A 162 -4.89 -13.77 -6.25
CA PHE A 162 -3.54 -13.87 -5.70
C PHE A 162 -2.98 -12.49 -5.35
N LEU A 163 -3.08 -11.51 -6.27
CA LEU A 163 -2.58 -10.16 -6.03
C LEU A 163 -3.30 -9.49 -4.86
N ARG A 164 -4.62 -9.67 -4.73
CA ARG A 164 -5.46 -9.13 -3.63
C ARG A 164 -5.03 -9.70 -2.29
N ASP A 165 -4.81 -11.01 -2.29
CA ASP A 165 -4.36 -11.76 -1.12
C ASP A 165 -2.93 -11.34 -0.72
N TYR A 166 -2.00 -11.26 -1.67
CA TYR A 166 -0.63 -10.80 -1.46
C TYR A 166 -0.61 -9.37 -0.91
N THR A 167 -1.35 -8.44 -1.49
CA THR A 167 -1.38 -7.01 -1.06
C THR A 167 -2.18 -6.76 0.22
N CYS A 168 -2.86 -7.77 0.76
CA CYS A 168 -3.79 -7.66 1.88
C CYS A 168 -4.92 -6.63 1.63
N GLY A 169 -5.32 -6.47 0.36
CA GLY A 169 -6.43 -5.62 -0.06
C GLY A 169 -6.27 -4.95 -1.43
N ILE A 170 -7.40 -4.50 -1.98
CA ILE A 170 -7.50 -4.00 -3.36
C ILE A 170 -6.82 -2.66 -3.64
N TYR A 171 -6.45 -1.87 -2.63
CA TYR A 171 -6.06 -0.47 -2.82
C TYR A 171 -4.82 -0.33 -3.70
N GLN A 172 -3.75 -1.08 -3.41
CA GLN A 172 -2.51 -1.00 -4.18
C GLN A 172 -2.70 -1.50 -5.62
N ILE A 173 -3.54 -2.52 -5.82
CA ILE A 173 -3.89 -3.03 -7.14
C ILE A 173 -4.65 -1.98 -7.95
N LYS A 174 -5.63 -1.30 -7.35
CA LYS A 174 -6.38 -0.21 -8.01
C LYS A 174 -5.49 0.96 -8.43
N GLN A 175 -4.36 1.17 -7.77
CA GLN A 175 -3.38 2.19 -8.15
C GLN A 175 -2.44 1.72 -9.26
N SER A 176 -2.26 0.41 -9.43
CA SER A 176 -1.24 -0.18 -10.31
C SER A 176 -1.37 0.25 -11.78
N PRO A 177 -2.56 0.27 -12.42
CA PRO A 177 -2.70 0.76 -13.79
C PRO A 177 -2.26 2.22 -13.95
N THR A 178 -2.53 3.07 -12.95
CA THR A 178 -2.14 4.49 -13.00
C THR A 178 -0.62 4.66 -12.85
N TYR A 179 0.01 3.89 -11.97
CA TYR A 179 1.46 3.89 -11.83
C TYR A 179 2.15 3.35 -13.08
N ALA A 180 1.66 2.24 -13.64
CA ALA A 180 2.16 1.67 -14.87
C ALA A 180 2.02 2.65 -16.03
N LYS A 181 0.82 3.24 -16.20
CA LYS A 181 0.57 4.29 -17.20
C LYS A 181 1.59 5.42 -17.10
N ALA A 182 1.75 6.01 -15.92
CA ALA A 182 2.68 7.12 -15.71
C ALA A 182 4.12 6.72 -16.08
N HIS A 183 4.57 5.56 -15.63
CA HIS A 183 5.93 5.09 -15.91
C HIS A 183 6.17 4.78 -17.39
N LEU A 184 5.21 4.13 -18.05
CA LEU A 184 5.30 3.78 -19.47
C LEU A 184 5.38 5.03 -20.37
N TYR A 185 4.62 6.08 -20.07
CA TYR A 185 4.71 7.34 -20.85
C TYR A 185 6.05 8.06 -20.69
N ASP A 186 6.69 7.94 -19.53
CA ASP A 186 7.97 8.60 -19.26
C ASP A 186 9.17 7.82 -19.84
N ASN A 187 8.99 6.56 -20.22
CA ASN A 187 10.05 5.65 -20.68
C ASN A 187 9.74 5.06 -22.07
N ASP A 188 9.23 5.88 -22.99
CA ASP A 188 8.96 5.50 -24.39
C ASP A 188 8.13 4.22 -24.58
N GLY A 189 7.28 3.90 -23.60
CA GLY A 189 6.40 2.74 -23.63
C GLY A 189 6.97 1.48 -22.97
N GLU A 190 8.10 1.55 -22.27
CA GLU A 190 8.77 0.36 -21.76
C GLU A 190 9.16 0.44 -20.27
N PHE A 191 9.06 -0.68 -19.57
CA PHE A 191 9.63 -0.82 -18.24
C PHE A 191 11.08 -1.33 -18.34
N GLN A 192 11.99 -0.67 -17.63
CA GLN A 192 13.39 -1.09 -17.53
C GLN A 192 13.57 -2.20 -16.49
N PHE A 193 13.05 -3.38 -16.78
CA PHE A 193 13.24 -4.56 -15.94
C PHE A 193 14.61 -5.20 -16.14
N GLN A 194 15.18 -5.71 -15.06
CA GLN A 194 16.47 -6.39 -15.07
C GLN A 194 16.39 -7.69 -14.28
N VAL A 195 17.00 -8.75 -14.82
CA VAL A 195 17.14 -10.06 -14.16
C VAL A 195 18.59 -10.28 -13.76
N SER A 196 18.80 -10.94 -12.62
CA SER A 196 20.14 -11.26 -12.15
C SER A 196 20.75 -12.36 -13.03
N SER A 197 22.01 -12.18 -13.47
CA SER A 197 22.68 -13.16 -14.33
C SER A 197 23.10 -14.44 -13.59
N SER A 198 23.26 -14.36 -12.27
CA SER A 198 23.67 -15.49 -11.42
C SER A 198 22.48 -16.32 -10.93
N ASP A 199 21.32 -15.69 -10.85
CA ASP A 199 20.10 -16.27 -10.29
C ASP A 199 18.91 -15.53 -10.91
N ASP A 200 18.16 -16.22 -11.75
CA ASP A 200 17.04 -15.69 -12.51
C ASP A 200 15.72 -15.66 -11.70
N SER A 201 15.76 -16.08 -10.44
CA SER A 201 14.66 -15.91 -9.47
C SER A 201 14.54 -14.47 -8.96
N PHE A 202 15.52 -13.61 -9.26
CA PHE A 202 15.51 -12.21 -8.86
C PHE A 202 15.27 -11.27 -10.02
N LEU A 203 14.23 -10.44 -9.88
CA LEU A 203 13.89 -9.40 -10.83
C LEU A 203 13.83 -8.05 -10.14
N ARG A 204 14.40 -7.03 -10.80
CA ARG A 204 14.44 -5.67 -10.29
C ARG A 204 13.95 -4.65 -11.31
N CYS A 205 13.52 -3.52 -10.79
CA CYS A 205 13.04 -2.39 -11.58
C CYS A 205 13.29 -1.08 -10.82
N ARG A 206 13.12 0.04 -11.50
CA ARG A 206 13.08 1.36 -10.89
C ARG A 206 11.77 2.05 -11.25
N LEU A 207 11.04 2.55 -10.24
CA LEU A 207 9.79 3.31 -10.45
C LEU A 207 9.83 4.66 -9.76
N HIS A 208 9.21 5.66 -10.40
CA HIS A 208 9.07 6.99 -9.84
C HIS A 208 8.08 7.00 -8.67
N SER A 209 8.38 7.85 -7.69
CA SER A 209 7.45 8.18 -6.62
C SER A 209 6.26 8.95 -7.17
N LYS A 210 5.05 8.60 -6.72
CA LYS A 210 3.84 9.39 -7.03
C LYS A 210 3.87 10.79 -6.43
N HIS A 211 4.69 10.99 -5.39
CA HIS A 211 4.77 12.27 -4.66
C HIS A 211 5.94 13.14 -5.11
N SER A 212 6.78 12.64 -6.02
CA SER A 212 7.96 13.36 -6.50
C SER A 212 8.40 12.82 -7.85
N SER A 213 8.42 13.66 -8.88
CA SER A 213 8.94 13.31 -10.20
C SER A 213 10.44 13.03 -10.21
N THR A 214 11.19 13.54 -9.24
CA THR A 214 12.65 13.36 -9.16
C THR A 214 13.04 12.10 -8.38
N THR A 215 12.16 11.59 -7.54
CA THR A 215 12.47 10.44 -6.67
C THR A 215 12.18 9.14 -7.39
N LEU A 216 13.24 8.39 -7.67
CA LEU A 216 13.18 7.07 -8.27
C LEU A 216 13.52 6.01 -7.21
N TYR A 217 12.63 5.03 -7.02
CA TYR A 217 12.84 3.95 -6.07
C TYR A 217 13.28 2.68 -6.78
N PHE A 218 14.33 2.06 -6.26
CA PHE A 218 14.70 0.71 -6.61
C PHE A 218 13.74 -0.30 -5.98
N LEU A 219 13.40 -1.31 -6.76
CA LEU A 219 12.50 -2.41 -6.43
C LEU A 219 13.19 -3.72 -6.78
N CYS A 220 13.00 -4.74 -5.95
CA CYS A 220 13.42 -6.10 -6.21
C CYS A 220 12.33 -7.07 -5.75
N ILE A 221 12.13 -8.14 -6.50
CA ILE A 221 11.32 -9.29 -6.09
C ILE A 221 12.14 -10.56 -6.24
N GLN A 222 11.85 -11.51 -5.37
CA GLN A 222 12.25 -12.89 -5.51
C GLN A 222 11.01 -13.70 -5.88
N PHE A 223 11.09 -14.52 -6.91
CA PHE A 223 9.98 -15.34 -7.39
C PHE A 223 10.45 -16.74 -7.75
N ASP A 224 9.54 -17.70 -7.65
CA ASP A 224 9.74 -19.08 -8.07
C ASP A 224 8.81 -19.37 -9.24
N LYS A 225 9.41 -19.68 -10.39
CA LYS A 225 8.70 -19.97 -11.64
C LYS A 225 7.95 -21.30 -11.58
N SER A 226 8.42 -22.22 -10.74
CA SER A 226 7.89 -23.57 -10.62
C SER A 226 6.74 -23.66 -9.60
N ASP A 227 6.65 -22.70 -8.67
CA ASP A 227 5.60 -22.68 -7.66
C ASP A 227 4.37 -21.90 -8.13
N SER A 228 3.40 -22.64 -8.65
CA SER A 228 2.12 -22.08 -9.08
C SER A 228 1.22 -21.56 -7.93
N ASN A 229 1.45 -22.00 -6.69
CA ASN A 229 0.59 -21.64 -5.55
C ASN A 229 1.11 -20.40 -4.82
N ASP A 230 2.43 -20.32 -4.60
CA ASP A 230 3.08 -19.18 -3.96
C ASP A 230 4.28 -18.69 -4.77
N PRO A 231 4.06 -18.16 -5.99
CA PRO A 231 5.15 -17.78 -6.89
C PRO A 231 6.03 -16.64 -6.37
N ILE A 232 5.57 -15.81 -5.43
CA ILE A 232 6.30 -14.59 -5.01
C ILE A 232 6.86 -14.79 -3.60
N LYS A 233 8.18 -15.03 -3.53
CA LYS A 233 8.88 -15.45 -2.31
C LYS A 233 9.35 -14.31 -1.42
N ASP A 234 9.69 -13.16 -2.00
CA ASP A 234 10.10 -12.00 -1.21
C ASP A 234 10.00 -10.72 -2.06
N HIS A 235 9.95 -9.56 -1.41
CA HIS A 235 9.99 -8.28 -2.09
C HIS A 235 10.70 -7.21 -1.27
N TYR A 236 11.28 -6.25 -1.98
CA TYR A 236 11.89 -5.09 -1.38
C TYR A 236 11.69 -3.86 -2.26
N CYS A 237 11.39 -2.73 -1.62
CA CYS A 237 11.32 -1.43 -2.27
C CYS A 237 12.01 -0.38 -1.41
N GLN A 238 12.76 0.54 -2.01
CA GLN A 238 13.41 1.66 -1.30
C GLN A 238 12.45 2.74 -0.76
N CYS A 239 11.15 2.64 -1.03
CA CYS A 239 10.19 3.62 -0.52
C CYS A 239 10.02 3.52 1.00
N LYS A 240 9.42 4.55 1.61
CA LYS A 240 9.23 4.67 3.06
C LYS A 240 8.76 3.38 3.76
N CYS A 241 7.81 2.65 3.18
CA CYS A 241 7.21 1.43 3.76
C CYS A 241 7.57 0.16 2.96
N GLY A 242 8.62 0.22 2.14
CA GLY A 242 8.90 -0.80 1.12
C GLY A 242 9.57 -2.08 1.63
N VAL A 243 9.90 -2.14 2.92
CA VAL A 243 10.44 -3.33 3.60
C VAL A 243 9.37 -4.17 4.32
N ARG A 244 8.12 -3.69 4.34
CA ARG A 244 7.03 -4.38 5.04
C ARG A 244 6.79 -5.77 4.44
N GLN A 245 6.45 -6.71 5.30
CA GLN A 245 6.05 -8.07 4.92
C GLN A 245 4.53 -8.24 4.91
N LEU A 246 3.81 -7.27 5.49
CA LEU A 246 2.35 -7.17 5.45
C LEU A 246 1.88 -6.56 4.13
N GLY A 247 1.67 -7.43 3.14
CA GLY A 247 1.51 -7.05 1.75
C GLY A 247 2.63 -6.14 1.26
N CYS A 248 2.40 -5.33 0.24
CA CYS A 248 3.51 -4.62 -0.43
C CYS A 248 3.12 -3.19 -0.82
N CYS A 249 4.11 -2.32 -1.01
CA CYS A 249 3.86 -0.93 -1.42
C CYS A 249 3.27 -0.87 -2.85
N SER A 250 2.72 0.29 -3.24
CA SER A 250 2.13 0.44 -4.57
C SER A 250 3.13 0.21 -5.72
N HIS A 251 4.42 0.45 -5.50
CA HIS A 251 5.46 0.20 -6.51
C HIS A 251 5.63 -1.30 -6.78
N ILE A 252 5.73 -2.12 -5.73
CA ILE A 252 5.79 -3.58 -5.86
C ILE A 252 4.50 -4.14 -6.42
N ALA A 253 3.35 -3.67 -5.93
CA ALA A 253 2.06 -4.07 -6.47
C ALA A 253 1.94 -3.76 -7.97
N THR A 254 2.45 -2.60 -8.41
CA THR A 254 2.46 -2.22 -9.83
C THR A 254 3.32 -3.18 -10.64
N MET A 255 4.52 -3.49 -10.15
CA MET A 255 5.41 -4.43 -10.82
C MET A 255 4.79 -5.83 -10.94
N LEU A 256 4.26 -6.37 -9.83
CA LEU A 256 3.58 -7.66 -9.81
C LEU A 256 2.32 -7.68 -10.68
N TRP A 257 1.53 -6.61 -10.67
CA TRP A 257 0.33 -6.50 -11.49
C TRP A 257 0.67 -6.41 -12.98
N TYR A 258 1.65 -5.59 -13.36
CA TYR A 258 2.05 -5.44 -14.76
C TYR A 258 2.65 -6.76 -15.30
N LEU A 259 3.60 -7.31 -14.56
CA LEU A 259 4.31 -8.53 -14.91
C LEU A 259 3.42 -9.77 -14.78
N GLY A 260 2.68 -9.95 -13.70
CA GLY A 260 1.93 -11.18 -13.46
C GLY A 260 0.56 -11.23 -14.11
N TYR A 261 -0.04 -10.08 -14.43
CA TYR A 261 -1.44 -10.03 -14.88
C TYR A 261 -1.62 -9.24 -16.16
N ALA A 262 -1.23 -7.96 -16.18
CA ALA A 262 -1.55 -7.04 -17.27
C ALA A 262 -1.01 -7.49 -18.63
N ARG A 263 0.24 -7.97 -18.68
CA ARG A 263 0.84 -8.46 -19.93
C ARG A 263 0.14 -9.68 -20.51
N HIS A 264 -0.45 -10.53 -19.66
CA HIS A 264 -1.11 -11.78 -20.09
C HIS A 264 -2.51 -11.54 -20.64
N ILE A 265 -3.10 -10.37 -20.36
CA ILE A 265 -4.43 -9.97 -20.86
C ILE A 265 -4.35 -8.92 -21.97
N ALA A 266 -3.16 -8.74 -22.58
CA ALA A 266 -2.90 -7.72 -23.59
C ALA A 266 -3.32 -6.30 -23.16
N TRP A 267 -3.17 -5.98 -21.87
CA TRP A 267 -3.46 -4.64 -21.37
C TRP A 267 -2.53 -3.62 -22.04
N SER A 268 -3.12 -2.53 -22.55
CA SER A 268 -2.38 -1.40 -23.08
C SER A 268 -2.63 -0.16 -22.24
N PRO A 269 -1.61 0.69 -22.03
CA PRO A 269 -1.81 1.95 -21.31
C PRO A 269 -2.77 2.84 -22.11
N PRO A 270 -3.87 3.32 -21.51
CA PRO A 270 -4.80 4.22 -22.20
C PRO A 270 -4.11 5.54 -22.54
N ALA A 271 -4.58 6.24 -23.58
CA ALA A 271 -3.95 7.45 -24.13
C ALA A 271 -3.67 8.49 -23.04
N ARG A 272 -2.65 9.34 -23.19
CA ARG A 272 -2.24 10.32 -22.15
C ARG A 272 -3.41 11.24 -21.74
N THR A 273 -4.32 11.51 -22.67
CA THR A 273 -5.56 12.30 -22.49
C THR A 273 -6.69 11.57 -21.77
N ASP A 274 -6.64 10.25 -21.70
CA ASP A 274 -7.70 9.45 -21.09
C ASP A 274 -7.63 9.55 -19.56
N ARG A 275 -8.68 10.13 -18.97
CA ARG A 275 -8.89 10.00 -17.53
C ARG A 275 -9.33 8.57 -17.24
N TYR A 276 -8.44 7.78 -16.64
CA TYR A 276 -8.78 6.45 -16.18
C TYR A 276 -9.88 6.55 -15.11
N ARG A 277 -11.12 6.23 -15.51
CA ARG A 277 -12.29 6.16 -14.65
C ARG A 277 -12.94 4.79 -14.83
N GLU A 278 -12.29 3.74 -14.34
CA GLU A 278 -12.98 2.46 -14.20
C GLU A 278 -13.55 2.30 -12.80
N LYS A 279 -14.88 2.08 -12.77
CA LYS A 279 -15.62 1.57 -11.62
C LYS A 279 -15.34 0.07 -11.52
N PHE A 280 -14.25 -0.32 -10.87
CA PHE A 280 -14.06 -1.72 -10.49
C PHE A 280 -14.81 -2.01 -9.19
N LEU A 281 -15.88 -2.81 -9.32
CA LEU A 281 -16.54 -3.56 -8.27
C LEU A 281 -15.54 -4.52 -7.61
#